data_AF-A0A971PYQ3-F1
#
_entry.id   AF-A0A971PYQ3-F1
#
_cell.length_a   1.000
_cell.length_b   1.000
_cell.length_c   1.000
_cell.angle_alpha   90.00
_cell.angle_beta   90.00
_cell.angle_gamma   90.00
#
_symmetry.space_group_name_H-M   'P 1'
#
loop_
_entity.id
_entity.type
_entity.pdbx_description
1 polymer ?
#
loop_
_entity_poly.entity_id
_entity_poly.type
_entity_poly.pdbx_seq_one_letter_code
_entity_poly.pdbx_strand_id
1 'polypeptide(L)'
;MGVNKVQINYDNGNGIEVRVNDNSATLQDLLDAWQPLCDDERLYKLYAQNQHRECRGCTVNCCNTAYVIPDLIAFKKMAKFTGLDYPEFITRYFQKDKLRVGLLRMQPDPCIFLQDNVCTIYPLRSLICRFYLCCKVAGDTEQLIYSLSWTGAAATQLFVEELGLLPGSSGYGLSSFDMMFKKLIEDYRYDPNVKLFMKAREYSDIPLAPFI
;
A
#
# COMPACT_ATOMS: atom_id res chain seq x y z
N MET A 1 -0.92 -16.94 28.27
CA MET A 1 -1.71 -16.24 27.24
C MET A 1 -0.91 -15.01 26.87
N GLY A 2 -0.32 -14.98 25.67
CA GLY A 2 0.49 -13.84 25.24
C GLY A 2 -0.39 -12.62 25.02
N VAL A 3 0.10 -11.43 25.40
CA VAL A 3 -0.57 -10.17 25.09
C VAL A 3 -0.52 -9.99 23.57
N ASN A 4 -1.66 -9.69 22.93
CA ASN A 4 -1.68 -9.36 21.51
C ASN A 4 -0.85 -8.09 21.28
N LYS A 5 0.20 -8.20 20.44
CA LYS A 5 1.13 -7.10 20.14
C LYS A 5 0.42 -5.91 19.50
N VAL A 6 -0.60 -6.18 18.69
CA VAL A 6 -1.45 -5.18 18.05
C VAL A 6 -2.91 -5.50 18.37
N GLN A 7 -3.67 -4.47 18.73
CA GLN A 7 -5.09 -4.54 19.02
C GLN A 7 -5.87 -3.60 18.10
N ILE A 8 -7.01 -4.07 17.60
CA ILE A 8 -7.98 -3.28 16.84
C ILE A 8 -9.16 -2.95 17.76
N ASN A 9 -9.47 -1.67 17.89
CA ASN A 9 -10.66 -1.19 18.59
C ASN A 9 -11.64 -0.57 17.59
N TYR A 10 -12.92 -0.68 17.92
CA TYR A 10 -14.00 0.02 17.23
C TYR A 10 -14.36 1.25 18.06
N ASP A 11 -14.20 2.44 17.49
CA ASP A 11 -14.66 3.68 18.11
C ASP A 11 -16.19 3.72 18.08
N ASN A 12 -16.81 4.23 19.15
CA ASN A 12 -18.27 4.33 19.36
C ASN A 12 -18.99 5.26 18.36
N GLY A 13 -18.31 5.66 17.27
CA GLY A 13 -18.79 6.47 16.15
C GLY A 13 -18.42 5.94 14.74
N ASN A 14 -18.11 4.64 14.61
CA ASN A 14 -17.80 3.89 13.37
C ASN A 14 -16.36 4.00 12.83
N GLY A 15 -15.38 4.33 13.67
CA GLY A 15 -13.97 4.37 13.29
C GLY A 15 -13.19 3.13 13.72
N ILE A 16 -12.15 2.77 12.98
CA ILE A 16 -11.15 1.77 13.40
C ILE A 16 -9.98 2.49 14.07
N GLU A 17 -9.55 1.99 15.24
CA GLU A 17 -8.34 2.42 15.92
C GLU A 17 -7.38 1.23 16.09
N VAL A 18 -6.10 1.46 15.80
CA VAL A 18 -5.00 0.54 16.06
C VAL A 18 -4.26 0.97 17.33
N ARG A 19 -4.09 0.02 18.25
CA ARG A 19 -3.20 0.17 19.41
C ARG A 19 -2.07 -0.84 19.33
N VAL A 20 -0.83 -0.35 19.35
CA VAL A 20 0.36 -1.18 19.44
C VAL A 20 0.76 -1.28 20.91
N ASN A 21 0.71 -2.49 21.47
CA ASN A 21 0.91 -2.76 22.89
C ASN A 21 2.32 -3.27 23.21
N ASP A 22 3.10 -3.61 22.18
CA ASP A 22 4.42 -4.23 22.31
C ASP A 22 5.42 -3.53 21.38
N ASN A 23 6.52 -3.02 21.93
CA ASN A 23 7.57 -2.34 21.17
C ASN A 23 8.30 -3.28 20.19
N SER A 24 8.15 -4.60 20.34
CA SER A 24 8.63 -5.62 19.41
C SER A 24 7.61 -5.99 18.32
N ALA A 25 6.49 -5.25 18.22
CA ALA A 25 5.53 -5.42 17.15
C ALA A 25 6.12 -5.09 15.79
N THR A 26 5.74 -5.87 14.80
CA THR A 26 6.17 -5.76 13.41
C THR A 26 5.01 -5.36 12.51
N LEU A 27 5.33 -4.91 11.30
CA LEU A 27 4.32 -4.65 10.29
C LEU A 27 3.49 -5.89 9.95
N GLN A 28 4.06 -7.09 10.07
CA GLN A 28 3.29 -8.33 9.95
C GLN A 28 2.25 -8.47 11.07
N ASP A 29 2.60 -8.19 12.33
CA ASP A 29 1.65 -8.24 13.45
C ASP A 29 0.48 -7.27 13.24
N LEU A 30 0.76 -6.07 12.69
CA LEU A 30 -0.29 -5.12 12.31
C LEU A 30 -1.17 -5.66 11.18
N LEU A 31 -0.56 -6.22 10.12
CA LEU A 31 -1.31 -6.80 9.02
C LEU A 31 -2.16 -7.99 9.47
N ASP A 32 -1.67 -8.83 10.38
CA ASP A 32 -2.42 -9.98 10.90
C ASP A 32 -3.65 -9.54 11.69
N ALA A 33 -3.57 -8.42 12.41
CA ALA A 33 -4.71 -7.82 13.09
C ALA A 33 -5.66 -7.07 12.12
N TRP A 34 -5.12 -6.41 11.10
CA TRP A 34 -5.86 -5.53 10.20
C TRP A 34 -6.54 -6.25 9.03
N GLN A 35 -5.86 -7.21 8.38
CA GLN A 35 -6.34 -7.85 7.16
C GLN A 35 -7.68 -8.59 7.32
N PRO A 36 -8.01 -9.23 8.45
CA PRO A 36 -9.34 -9.82 8.65
C PRO A 36 -10.48 -8.81 8.49
N LEU A 37 -10.24 -7.52 8.75
CA LEU A 37 -11.24 -6.45 8.62
C LEU A 37 -11.63 -6.18 7.16
N CYS A 38 -10.80 -6.59 6.18
CA CYS A 38 -11.14 -6.47 4.75
C CYS A 38 -12.45 -7.18 4.43
N ASP A 39 -12.71 -8.31 5.07
CA ASP A 39 -13.84 -9.19 4.78
C ASP A 39 -14.77 -9.32 6.01
N ASP A 40 -14.64 -8.42 7.00
CA ASP A 40 -15.56 -8.31 8.14
C ASP A 40 -16.81 -7.54 7.74
N GLU A 41 -17.93 -8.25 7.60
CA GLU A 41 -19.23 -7.65 7.25
C GLU A 41 -19.75 -6.69 8.32
N ARG A 42 -19.27 -6.77 9.58
CA ARG A 42 -19.68 -5.86 10.65
C ARG A 42 -19.10 -4.46 10.46
N LEU A 43 -18.03 -4.33 9.66
CA LEU A 43 -17.40 -3.05 9.42
C LEU A 43 -18.27 -2.18 8.52
N TYR A 44 -18.57 -0.95 8.97
CA TYR A 44 -19.29 0.03 8.20
C TYR A 44 -18.40 0.63 7.10
N LYS A 45 -18.73 0.34 5.84
CA LYS A 45 -18.01 0.79 4.64
C LYS A 45 -18.80 1.87 3.91
N LEU A 46 -18.23 3.07 3.86
CA LEU A 46 -18.88 4.32 3.41
C LEU A 46 -19.52 4.22 2.02
N TYR A 47 -18.91 3.46 1.12
CA TYR A 47 -19.30 3.39 -0.30
C TYR A 47 -19.96 2.07 -0.69
N ALA A 48 -19.99 1.08 0.21
CA ALA A 48 -20.61 -0.21 -0.09
C ALA A 48 -22.14 -0.09 -0.15
N GLN A 49 -22.78 -0.86 -1.04
CA GLN A 49 -24.23 -1.00 -1.01
C GLN A 49 -24.65 -1.59 0.35
N ASN A 50 -25.61 -0.96 1.02
CA ASN A 50 -26.01 -1.24 2.41
C ASN A 50 -24.86 -1.10 3.43
N GLN A 51 -23.77 -0.42 3.06
CA GLN A 51 -22.64 -0.09 3.91
C GLN A 51 -21.91 -1.29 4.55
N HIS A 52 -22.17 -2.50 4.06
CA HIS A 52 -21.56 -3.75 4.51
C HIS A 52 -21.24 -4.60 3.28
N ARG A 53 -19.96 -4.90 3.03
CA ARG A 53 -19.53 -5.76 1.92
C ARG A 53 -18.10 -6.23 2.11
N GLU A 54 -17.78 -7.46 1.73
CA GLU A 54 -16.39 -7.95 1.64
C GLU A 54 -15.55 -7.16 0.63
N CYS A 55 -14.23 -7.16 0.79
CA CYS A 55 -13.35 -6.49 -0.17
C CYS A 55 -13.29 -7.29 -1.48
N ARG A 56 -13.24 -8.63 -1.38
CA ARG A 56 -13.30 -9.53 -2.53
C ARG A 56 -14.66 -9.44 -3.21
N GLY A 57 -14.69 -9.22 -4.52
CA GLY A 57 -15.94 -9.10 -5.27
C GLY A 57 -16.65 -7.74 -5.12
N CYS A 58 -16.02 -6.76 -4.46
CA CYS A 58 -16.62 -5.43 -4.34
C CYS A 58 -16.61 -4.67 -5.68
N THR A 59 -17.75 -4.06 -6.03
CA THR A 59 -18.01 -3.41 -7.33
C THR A 59 -17.90 -1.88 -7.28
N VAL A 60 -17.62 -1.31 -6.11
CA VAL A 60 -17.63 0.15 -5.84
C VAL A 60 -16.31 0.64 -5.24
N ASN A 61 -15.27 -0.20 -5.26
CA ASN A 61 -14.06 -0.02 -4.46
C ASN A 61 -12.90 0.70 -5.18
N CYS A 62 -11.84 0.90 -4.40
CA CYS A 62 -10.56 1.46 -4.81
C CYS A 62 -9.88 0.72 -5.98
N CYS A 63 -10.17 -0.56 -6.24
CA CYS A 63 -9.54 -1.29 -7.33
C CYS A 63 -9.92 -0.73 -8.71
N ASN A 64 -11.02 0.01 -8.82
CA ASN A 64 -11.42 0.62 -10.09
C ASN A 64 -10.68 1.93 -10.39
N THR A 65 -10.29 2.71 -9.38
CA THR A 65 -9.88 4.12 -9.57
C THR A 65 -8.61 4.53 -8.83
N ALA A 66 -8.09 3.72 -7.90
CA ALA A 66 -7.02 4.15 -7.02
C ALA A 66 -5.69 4.39 -7.75
N TYR A 67 -4.96 5.39 -7.27
CA TYR A 67 -3.58 5.63 -7.65
C TYR A 67 -2.66 4.77 -6.79
N VAL A 68 -2.27 3.59 -7.30
CA VAL A 68 -1.47 2.63 -6.54
C VAL A 68 0.00 2.73 -6.93
N ILE A 69 0.83 3.11 -5.97
CA ILE A 69 2.27 2.87 -5.98
C ILE A 69 2.54 1.74 -4.99
N PRO A 70 3.16 0.62 -5.41
CA PRO A 70 3.38 -0.51 -4.53
C PRO A 70 4.51 -0.24 -3.53
N ASP A 71 4.40 -0.77 -2.32
CA ASP A 71 5.56 -0.86 -1.41
C ASP A 71 6.59 -1.90 -1.91
N LEU A 72 7.83 -1.78 -1.45
CA LEU A 72 8.96 -2.52 -2.04
C LEU A 72 8.82 -4.04 -1.87
N ILE A 73 8.28 -4.49 -0.73
CA ILE A 73 8.08 -5.92 -0.47
C ILE A 73 7.02 -6.47 -1.42
N ALA A 74 5.88 -5.77 -1.54
CA ALA A 74 4.84 -6.16 -2.49
C ALA A 74 5.33 -6.13 -3.93
N PHE A 75 6.06 -5.08 -4.35
CA PHE A 75 6.67 -4.97 -5.67
C PHE A 75 7.52 -6.20 -6.02
N LYS A 76 8.46 -6.57 -5.14
CA LYS A 76 9.34 -7.73 -5.34
C LYS A 76 8.54 -9.04 -5.40
N LYS A 77 7.54 -9.20 -4.53
CA LYS A 77 6.68 -10.39 -4.51
C LYS A 77 5.80 -10.50 -5.76
N MET A 78 5.26 -9.38 -6.25
CA MET A 78 4.46 -9.34 -7.48
C MET A 78 5.30 -9.73 -8.70
N ALA A 79 6.51 -9.17 -8.84
CA ALA A 79 7.43 -9.54 -9.93
C ALA A 79 7.78 -11.04 -9.90
N LYS A 80 8.09 -11.57 -8.70
CA LYS A 80 8.32 -13.01 -8.52
C LYS A 80 7.11 -13.85 -8.88
N PHE A 81 5.90 -13.43 -8.48
CA PHE A 81 4.66 -14.15 -8.75
C PHE A 81 4.34 -14.22 -10.25
N THR A 82 4.62 -13.14 -11.00
CA THR A 82 4.40 -13.11 -12.45
C THR A 82 5.51 -13.83 -13.24
N GLY A 83 6.61 -14.19 -12.57
CA GLY A 83 7.77 -14.83 -13.21
C GLY A 83 8.59 -13.90 -14.10
N LEU A 84 8.40 -12.58 -13.97
CA LEU A 84 9.07 -11.56 -14.76
C LEU A 84 10.24 -10.97 -13.99
N ASP A 85 11.27 -10.52 -14.70
CA ASP A 85 12.28 -9.64 -14.12
C ASP A 85 11.70 -8.24 -13.85
N TYR A 86 12.46 -7.38 -13.17
CA TYR A 86 11.96 -6.04 -12.83
C TYR A 86 11.70 -5.14 -14.05
N PRO A 87 12.59 -5.06 -15.07
CA PRO A 87 12.30 -4.33 -16.30
C PRO A 87 11.00 -4.77 -16.99
N GLU A 88 10.81 -6.08 -17.18
CA GLU A 88 9.62 -6.66 -17.82
C GLU A 88 8.37 -6.41 -16.98
N PHE A 89 8.47 -6.60 -15.67
CA PHE A 89 7.38 -6.36 -14.74
C PHE A 89 6.92 -4.89 -14.77
N ILE A 90 7.87 -3.95 -14.72
CA ILE A 90 7.59 -2.52 -14.81
C ILE A 90 6.89 -2.20 -16.13
N THR A 91 7.45 -2.67 -17.24
CA THR A 91 6.91 -2.41 -18.59
C THR A 91 5.49 -2.93 -18.76
N ARG A 92 5.17 -4.09 -18.18
CA ARG A 92 3.88 -4.75 -18.34
C ARG A 92 2.81 -4.25 -17.37
N TYR A 93 3.18 -3.91 -16.13
CA TYR A 93 2.21 -3.66 -15.05
C TYR A 93 2.06 -2.19 -14.63
N PHE A 94 2.89 -1.29 -15.14
CA PHE A 94 2.86 0.13 -14.77
C PHE A 94 2.43 1.03 -15.93
N GLN A 95 1.87 2.21 -15.60
CA GLN A 95 1.41 3.16 -16.60
C GLN A 95 2.59 3.81 -17.31
N LYS A 96 2.68 3.64 -18.64
CA LYS A 96 3.77 4.19 -19.47
C LYS A 96 3.96 5.70 -19.28
N ASP A 97 2.88 6.47 -19.26
CA ASP A 97 2.98 7.93 -19.10
C ASP A 97 3.44 8.35 -17.71
N LYS A 98 3.16 7.54 -16.68
CA LYS A 98 3.65 7.78 -15.32
C LYS A 98 5.11 7.40 -15.18
N LEU A 99 5.53 6.30 -15.81
CA LEU A 99 6.95 5.94 -15.88
C LEU A 99 7.78 7.04 -16.54
N ARG A 100 7.31 7.65 -17.63
CA ARG A 100 8.00 8.78 -18.32
C ARG A 100 8.27 9.99 -17.43
N VAL A 101 7.45 10.20 -16.40
CA VAL A 101 7.64 11.29 -15.43
C VAL A 101 8.30 10.82 -14.14
N GLY A 102 8.78 9.57 -14.10
CA GLY A 102 9.47 8.98 -12.96
C GLY A 102 8.54 8.53 -11.84
N LEU A 103 7.31 8.09 -12.14
CA LEU A 103 6.35 7.61 -11.15
C LEU A 103 5.97 6.14 -11.38
N LEU A 104 6.08 5.32 -10.34
CA LEU A 104 5.72 3.90 -10.33
C LEU A 104 4.24 3.66 -10.05
N ARG A 105 3.35 4.31 -10.82
CA ARG A 105 1.92 4.01 -10.75
C ARG A 105 1.60 2.72 -11.52
N MET A 106 1.00 1.75 -10.84
CA MET A 106 0.45 0.55 -11.48
C MET A 106 -0.67 0.92 -12.46
N GLN A 107 -0.89 0.10 -13.50
CA GLN A 107 -1.98 0.30 -14.46
C GLN A 107 -3.35 0.25 -13.76
N PRO A 108 -4.14 1.35 -13.79
CA PRO A 108 -5.48 1.50 -13.23
C PRO A 108 -6.55 1.37 -14.33
N ASP A 109 -7.81 1.62 -13.93
CA ASP A 109 -9.01 1.73 -14.78
C ASP A 109 -9.38 0.48 -15.60
N PRO A 110 -9.67 -0.68 -14.95
CA PRO A 110 -9.47 -0.97 -13.53
C PRO A 110 -8.02 -1.37 -13.24
N CYS A 111 -7.66 -1.58 -11.97
CA CYS A 111 -6.37 -2.16 -11.62
C CYS A 111 -6.08 -3.39 -12.47
N ILE A 112 -4.88 -3.48 -13.04
CA ILE A 112 -4.45 -4.58 -13.93
C ILE A 112 -4.60 -5.99 -13.32
N PHE A 113 -4.67 -6.10 -12.00
CA PHE A 113 -4.89 -7.37 -11.30
C PHE A 113 -6.37 -7.65 -10.95
N LEU A 114 -7.30 -6.78 -11.31
CA LEU A 114 -8.73 -6.99 -11.08
C LEU A 114 -9.33 -7.77 -12.25
N GLN A 115 -9.83 -8.97 -11.98
CA GLN A 115 -10.55 -9.81 -12.95
C GLN A 115 -11.84 -10.29 -12.29
N ASP A 116 -12.97 -10.13 -12.96
CA ASP A 116 -14.30 -10.50 -12.44
C ASP A 116 -14.58 -9.92 -11.02
N ASN A 117 -14.14 -8.69 -10.77
CA ASN A 117 -14.18 -7.99 -9.47
C ASN A 117 -13.37 -8.65 -8.34
N VAL A 118 -12.47 -9.57 -8.67
CA VAL A 118 -11.58 -10.25 -7.72
C VAL A 118 -10.12 -9.91 -8.06
N CYS A 119 -9.35 -9.53 -7.04
CA CYS A 119 -7.92 -9.30 -7.21
C CYS A 119 -7.19 -10.64 -7.37
N THR A 120 -6.58 -10.87 -8.52
CA THR A 120 -5.84 -12.11 -8.84
C THR A 120 -4.58 -12.31 -7.99
N ILE A 121 -4.12 -11.25 -7.32
CA ILE A 121 -2.97 -11.25 -6.41
C ILE A 121 -3.35 -10.82 -4.99
N TYR A 122 -4.59 -11.08 -4.54
CA TYR A 122 -5.11 -10.60 -3.25
C TYR A 122 -4.14 -10.76 -2.04
N PRO A 123 -3.43 -11.89 -1.87
CA PRO A 123 -2.48 -12.07 -0.77
C PRO A 123 -1.15 -11.31 -0.94
N LEU A 124 -0.89 -10.72 -2.11
CA LEU A 124 0.34 -10.00 -2.47
C LEU A 124 0.12 -8.50 -2.69
N ARG A 125 -1.08 -8.01 -2.37
CA ARG A 125 -1.45 -6.59 -2.47
C ARG A 125 -0.41 -5.69 -1.77
N SER A 126 -0.22 -4.49 -2.32
CA SER A 126 0.55 -3.41 -1.69
C SER A 126 -0.08 -2.98 -0.36
N LEU A 127 0.70 -2.41 0.55
CA LEU A 127 0.24 -1.82 1.81
C LEU A 127 -0.95 -0.86 1.62
N ILE A 128 -0.90 0.02 0.61
CA ILE A 128 -2.01 0.95 0.36
C ILE A 128 -3.33 0.21 0.07
N CYS A 129 -3.27 -0.94 -0.62
CA CYS A 129 -4.43 -1.77 -0.92
C CYS A 129 -4.85 -2.64 0.28
N ARG A 130 -3.91 -2.99 1.16
CA ARG A 130 -4.16 -3.77 2.38
C ARG A 130 -4.81 -2.93 3.46
N PHE A 131 -4.38 -1.68 3.61
CA PHE A 131 -4.86 -0.78 4.63
C PHE A 131 -6.16 -0.05 4.26
N TYR A 132 -6.48 0.06 2.97
CA TYR A 132 -7.70 0.76 2.57
C TYR A 132 -8.97 -0.09 2.78
N LEU A 133 -9.77 0.25 3.79
CA LEU A 133 -11.00 -0.46 4.17
C LEU A 133 -12.32 0.27 3.81
N CYS A 134 -12.26 1.40 3.10
CA CYS A 134 -13.43 2.24 2.80
C CYS A 134 -14.25 2.66 4.04
N CYS A 135 -13.64 2.72 5.22
CA CYS A 135 -14.29 3.07 6.48
C CYS A 135 -13.62 4.29 7.12
N LYS A 136 -14.19 4.80 8.21
CA LYS A 136 -13.50 5.79 9.03
C LYS A 136 -12.37 5.12 9.82
N VAL A 137 -11.29 5.86 10.01
CA VAL A 137 -10.11 5.43 10.76
C VAL A 137 -9.73 6.56 11.70
N ALA A 138 -9.31 6.25 12.92
CA ALA A 138 -8.83 7.23 13.88
C ALA A 138 -7.58 7.95 13.34
N GLY A 139 -7.40 9.23 13.66
CA GLY A 139 -6.32 10.06 13.09
C GLY A 139 -4.92 9.45 13.26
N ASP A 140 -4.58 8.97 14.45
CA ASP A 140 -3.27 8.34 14.72
C ASP A 140 -3.10 7.03 13.93
N THR A 141 -4.20 6.29 13.75
CA THR A 141 -4.19 5.06 12.94
C THR A 141 -4.02 5.39 11.46
N GLU A 142 -4.70 6.44 10.97
CA GLU A 142 -4.57 6.94 9.61
C GLU A 142 -3.13 7.41 9.34
N GLN A 143 -2.53 8.15 10.27
CA GLN A 143 -1.14 8.58 10.20
C GLN A 143 -0.19 7.36 10.12
N LEU A 144 -0.36 6.37 10.99
CA LEU A 144 0.45 5.16 11.01
C LEU A 144 0.40 4.41 9.67
N ILE A 145 -0.80 4.12 9.15
CA ILE A 145 -0.94 3.34 7.89
C ILE A 145 -0.41 4.13 6.69
N TYR A 146 -0.56 5.46 6.66
CA TYR A 146 -0.03 6.28 5.58
C TYR A 146 1.48 6.42 5.66
N SER A 147 2.06 6.63 6.84
CA SER A 147 3.51 6.64 7.01
C SER A 147 4.11 5.32 6.53
N LEU A 148 3.57 4.16 6.96
CA LEU A 148 4.03 2.86 6.48
C LEU A 148 3.89 2.69 4.96
N SER A 149 2.75 3.08 4.39
CA SER A 149 2.48 2.94 2.95
C SER A 149 3.40 3.84 2.12
N TRP A 150 3.62 5.09 2.52
CA TRP A 150 4.44 6.05 1.80
C TRP A 150 5.94 5.80 1.97
N THR A 151 6.40 5.41 3.17
CA THR A 151 7.78 4.96 3.36
C THR A 151 8.07 3.73 2.49
N GLY A 152 7.13 2.78 2.41
CA GLY A 152 7.24 1.60 1.54
C GLY A 152 7.25 1.95 0.05
N ALA A 153 6.38 2.86 -0.39
CA ALA A 153 6.33 3.33 -1.78
C ALA A 153 7.59 4.12 -2.18
N ALA A 154 8.10 4.97 -1.29
CA ALA A 154 9.36 5.67 -1.49
C ALA A 154 10.54 4.70 -1.60
N ALA A 155 10.58 3.66 -0.77
CA ALA A 155 11.58 2.59 -0.89
C ALA A 155 11.53 1.89 -2.26
N THR A 156 10.33 1.65 -2.81
CA THR A 156 10.18 1.12 -4.17
C THR A 156 10.77 2.04 -5.21
N GLN A 157 10.45 3.34 -5.11
CA GLN A 157 10.99 4.34 -6.02
C GLN A 157 12.52 4.30 -6.02
N LEU A 158 13.14 4.40 -4.84
CA LEU A 158 14.61 4.39 -4.72
C LEU A 158 15.24 3.12 -5.24
N PHE A 159 14.66 1.96 -4.91
CA PHE A 159 15.15 0.68 -5.39
C PHE A 159 15.17 0.62 -6.93
N VAL A 160 14.13 1.10 -7.60
CA VAL A 160 14.05 1.09 -9.05
C VAL A 160 14.98 2.15 -9.67
N GLU A 161 15.15 3.31 -9.03
CA GLU A 161 16.13 4.33 -9.43
C GLU A 161 17.58 3.82 -9.33
N GLU A 162 17.93 3.12 -8.24
CA GLU A 162 19.27 2.50 -8.04
C GLU A 162 19.59 1.47 -9.13
N LEU A 163 18.57 0.77 -9.64
CA LEU A 163 18.71 -0.17 -10.75
C LEU A 163 18.75 0.51 -12.13
N GLY A 164 18.57 1.84 -12.21
CA GLY A 164 18.53 2.59 -13.47
C GLY A 164 17.30 2.27 -14.34
N LEU A 165 16.19 1.82 -13.73
CA LEU A 165 14.99 1.35 -14.44
C LEU A 165 13.93 2.43 -14.64
N LEU A 166 14.14 3.63 -14.09
CA LEU A 166 13.26 4.77 -14.32
C LEU A 166 13.89 5.72 -15.34
N PRO A 167 13.16 6.11 -16.40
CA PRO A 167 13.65 7.11 -17.33
C PRO A 167 13.80 8.44 -16.57
N GLY A 168 14.95 9.10 -16.71
CA GLY A 168 15.15 10.44 -16.16
C GLY A 168 14.04 11.38 -16.64
N SER A 169 13.59 12.31 -15.80
CA SER A 169 12.46 13.20 -16.10
C SER A 169 12.79 14.14 -17.27
N SER A 170 12.55 13.68 -18.50
CA SER A 170 12.88 14.40 -19.72
C SER A 170 11.67 15.18 -20.23
N GLY A 171 11.61 16.49 -19.99
CA GLY A 171 10.78 17.45 -20.76
C GLY A 171 9.25 17.24 -20.83
N TYR A 172 8.69 16.22 -20.20
CA TYR A 172 7.24 15.95 -20.20
C TYR A 172 6.52 16.83 -19.18
N GLY A 173 5.36 17.37 -19.56
CA GLY A 173 4.50 18.13 -18.65
C GLY A 173 3.97 17.24 -17.52
N LEU A 174 4.01 17.75 -16.29
CA LEU A 174 3.46 17.09 -15.11
C LEU A 174 2.03 17.55 -14.88
N SER A 175 1.11 16.63 -14.60
CA SER A 175 -0.18 17.02 -14.03
C SER A 175 0.00 17.47 -12.57
N SER A 176 -1.00 18.16 -12.02
CA SER A 176 -1.02 18.51 -10.59
C SER A 176 -0.90 17.29 -9.67
N PHE A 177 -1.52 16.17 -10.05
CA PHE A 177 -1.38 14.89 -9.36
C PHE A 177 0.04 14.34 -9.45
N ASP A 178 0.70 14.42 -10.61
CA ASP A 178 2.08 13.96 -10.75
C ASP A 178 3.03 14.77 -9.88
N MET A 179 2.85 16.09 -9.83
CA MET A 179 3.62 16.95 -8.93
C MET A 179 3.40 16.59 -7.46
N MET A 180 2.15 16.34 -7.06
CA MET A 180 1.81 15.92 -5.70
C MET A 180 2.52 14.63 -5.32
N PHE A 181 2.43 13.58 -6.14
CA PHE A 181 3.06 12.29 -5.83
C PHE A 181 4.58 12.35 -5.87
N LYS A 182 5.16 13.08 -6.81
CA LYS A 182 6.63 13.29 -6.83
C LYS A 182 7.11 14.00 -5.58
N LYS A 183 6.41 15.06 -5.18
CA LYS A 183 6.72 15.77 -3.93
C LYS A 183 6.63 14.83 -2.73
N LEU A 184 5.55 14.05 -2.64
CA LEU A 184 5.34 13.14 -1.53
C LEU A 184 6.43 12.05 -1.46
N ILE A 185 6.84 11.49 -2.60
CA ILE A 185 7.97 10.55 -2.63
C ILE A 185 9.27 11.24 -2.21
N GLU A 186 9.51 12.48 -2.64
CA GLU A 186 10.69 13.24 -2.25
C GLU A 186 10.71 13.59 -0.76
N ASP A 187 9.57 13.92 -0.17
CA ASP A 187 9.43 14.19 1.26
C ASP A 187 9.80 12.95 2.10
N TYR A 188 9.49 11.75 1.61
CA TYR A 188 9.83 10.48 2.26
C TYR A 188 11.21 9.93 1.86
N ARG A 189 11.85 10.41 0.79
CA ARG A 189 13.12 9.89 0.26
C ARG A 189 14.22 9.85 1.32
N TYR A 190 14.26 10.85 2.20
CA TYR A 190 15.28 10.98 3.24
C TYR A 190 14.81 10.50 4.62
N ASP A 191 13.60 9.95 4.71
CA ASP A 191 13.11 9.35 5.95
C ASP A 191 14.01 8.16 6.33
N PRO A 192 14.61 8.15 7.55
CA PRO A 192 15.46 7.03 7.99
C PRO A 192 14.74 5.67 7.94
N ASN A 193 13.41 5.65 8.05
CA ASN A 193 12.60 4.44 8.03
C ASN A 193 12.53 3.78 6.64
N VAL A 194 12.85 4.50 5.55
CA VAL A 194 12.95 3.90 4.21
C VAL A 194 13.99 2.78 4.19
N LYS A 195 15.07 2.90 4.98
CA LYS A 195 16.11 1.87 5.09
C LYS A 195 15.57 0.56 5.66
N LEU A 196 14.49 0.60 6.45
CA LEU A 196 13.83 -0.61 6.96
C LEU A 196 13.23 -1.42 5.80
N PHE A 197 12.50 -0.76 4.91
CA PHE A 197 11.94 -1.39 3.70
C PHE A 197 13.01 -1.85 2.71
N MET A 198 14.07 -1.07 2.52
CA MET A 198 15.17 -1.43 1.60
C MET A 198 15.88 -2.73 2.02
N LYS A 199 16.00 -2.99 3.33
CA LYS A 199 16.66 -4.17 3.89
C LYS A 199 15.72 -5.35 4.13
N ALA A 200 14.44 -5.09 4.34
CA ALA A 200 13.44 -6.11 4.62
C ALA A 200 13.21 -7.05 3.43
N ARG A 201 12.99 -8.32 3.74
CA ARG A 201 12.50 -9.34 2.79
C ARG A 201 11.01 -9.57 2.98
N GLU A 202 10.56 -9.49 4.22
CA GLU A 202 9.20 -9.76 4.66
C GLU A 202 8.67 -8.63 5.56
N TYR A 203 7.35 -8.53 5.71
CA TYR A 203 6.76 -7.52 6.61
C TYR A 203 7.08 -7.76 8.08
N SER A 204 7.46 -8.98 8.46
CA SER A 204 7.96 -9.32 9.79
C SER A 204 9.32 -8.68 10.11
N ASP A 205 10.07 -8.25 9.09
CA ASP A 205 11.38 -7.62 9.28
C ASP A 205 11.27 -6.13 9.63
N ILE A 206 10.07 -5.54 9.52
CA ILE A 206 9.84 -4.11 9.72
C ILE A 206 9.25 -3.89 11.12
N PRO A 207 10.01 -3.32 12.08
CA PRO A 207 9.48 -2.97 13.38
C PRO A 207 8.49 -1.79 13.27
N LEU A 208 7.44 -1.79 14.09
CA LEU A 208 6.49 -0.67 14.15
C LEU A 208 6.98 0.49 15.03
N ALA A 209 7.85 0.23 16.01
CA ALA A 209 8.31 1.24 16.97
C ALA A 209 8.80 2.57 16.34
N PRO A 210 9.50 2.59 15.18
CA PRO A 210 9.91 3.84 14.53
C PRO A 210 8.79 4.67 13.87
N PHE A 211 7.55 4.14 13.84
CA PHE A 211 6.39 4.76 13.21
C PHE A 211 5.31 5.21 14.20
N ILE A 212 5.55 5.03 15.51
CA ILE A 212 4.62 5.32 16.62
C ILE A 212 5.13 6.52 17.41
#